data_AF-A0A9W4RWV8-F1
#
_entry.id   AF-A0A9W4RWV8-F1
#
_cell.length_a   1.000
_cell.length_b   1.000
_cell.length_c   1.000
_cell.angle_alpha   90.00
_cell.angle_beta   90.00
_cell.angle_gamma   90.00
#
_symmetry.space_group_name_H-M   'P 1'
#
loop_
_entity.id
_entity.type
_entity.pdbx_description
1 polymer ?
#
loop_
_entity_poly.entity_id
_entity_poly.type
_entity_poly.pdbx_seq_one_letter_code
_entity_poly.pdbx_strand_id
1 'polypeptide(L)'
;MKIIGVEGGVGNTLFLSGMYGFSKLMFSLISSFFLIDLLGRRKSLSIGITCQMLSHIYIGVFVKVYQEGQVSQSASEAAIAAIFVHAFGYAVGLFILPYVFGGELWPTRIRSFGGAVGQTFHWLFLYAIKFSLPSLLSSTHNWGAFIFFAGWCLIALIYVYLMIPEVSGLSVEEIDAIFRGPWFNAYKHGKTPVIVGSESPADESSCEPR
;
A
#
# COMPACT_ATOMS: atom_id res chain seq x y z
N MET A 1 -8.24 18.19 -13.44
CA MET A 1 -9.51 18.49 -12.74
C MET A 1 -10.69 18.83 -13.67
N LYS A 2 -10.52 18.93 -15.00
CA LYS A 2 -11.66 19.02 -15.93
C LYS A 2 -12.66 17.86 -15.83
N ILE A 3 -12.18 16.67 -15.45
CA ILE A 3 -13.00 15.45 -15.28
C ILE A 3 -13.86 15.49 -14.00
N ILE A 4 -13.57 16.40 -13.06
CA ILE A 4 -14.27 16.50 -11.76
C ILE A 4 -15.26 17.70 -11.75
N GLY A 5 -15.46 18.35 -12.90
CA GLY A 5 -16.45 19.43 -13.04
C GLY A 5 -16.10 20.73 -12.32
N VAL A 6 -14.84 20.94 -11.92
CA VAL A 6 -14.40 22.25 -11.41
C VAL A 6 -14.13 23.16 -12.61
N GLU A 7 -15.12 23.93 -13.02
CA GLU A 7 -15.03 25.01 -14.02
C GLU A 7 -14.39 26.29 -13.43
N GLY A 8 -13.30 26.13 -12.66
CA GLY A 8 -12.49 27.25 -12.19
C GLY A 8 -11.35 27.50 -13.16
N GLY A 9 -11.05 28.77 -13.49
CA GLY A 9 -9.91 29.14 -14.33
C GLY A 9 -8.57 28.54 -13.85
N VAL A 10 -7.53 28.63 -14.67
CA VAL A 10 -6.22 28.00 -14.44
C VAL A 10 -5.70 28.21 -13.01
N GLY A 11 -5.93 29.38 -12.41
CA GLY A 11 -5.59 29.70 -11.01
C GLY A 11 -6.23 28.77 -9.96
N ASN A 12 -7.52 28.44 -10.08
CA ASN A 12 -8.20 27.55 -9.12
C ASN A 12 -7.70 26.11 -9.23
N THR A 13 -7.41 25.64 -10.45
CA THR A 13 -6.89 24.28 -10.65
C THR A 13 -5.47 24.10 -10.10
N LEU A 14 -4.63 25.13 -10.22
CA LEU A 14 -3.29 25.16 -9.65
C LEU A 14 -3.35 25.23 -8.13
N PHE A 15 -4.22 26.09 -7.58
CA PHE A 15 -4.41 26.22 -6.14
C PHE A 15 -4.89 24.91 -5.50
N LEU A 16 -5.91 24.26 -6.09
CA LEU A 16 -6.42 22.97 -5.61
C LEU A 16 -5.36 21.86 -5.68
N SER A 17 -4.55 21.84 -6.74
CA SER A 17 -3.45 20.88 -6.87
C SER A 17 -2.34 21.12 -5.85
N GLY A 18 -2.04 22.39 -5.54
CA GLY A 18 -1.11 22.79 -4.49
C GLY A 18 -1.59 22.37 -3.10
N MET A 19 -2.85 22.64 -2.76
CA MET A 19 -3.47 22.20 -1.50
C MET A 19 -3.49 20.67 -1.38
N TYR A 20 -3.79 19.97 -2.47
CA TYR A 20 -3.73 18.51 -2.50
C TYR A 20 -2.30 18.00 -2.22
N GLY A 21 -1.29 18.61 -2.82
CA GLY A 21 0.11 18.31 -2.52
C GLY A 21 0.46 18.54 -1.05
N PHE A 22 0.10 19.71 -0.51
CA PHE A 22 0.38 20.06 0.88
C PHE A 22 -0.32 19.13 1.89
N SER A 23 -1.60 18.85 1.69
CA SER A 23 -2.36 17.90 2.53
C SER A 23 -1.75 16.50 2.47
N LYS A 24 -1.33 16.04 1.29
CA LYS A 24 -0.65 14.75 1.14
C LYS A 24 0.66 14.70 1.92
N LEU A 25 1.44 15.78 1.93
CA LEU A 25 2.65 15.86 2.75
C LEU A 25 2.33 15.79 4.24
N MET A 26 1.33 16.54 4.72
CA MET A 26 0.92 16.51 6.13
C MET A 26 0.41 15.13 6.56
N PHE A 27 -0.47 14.51 5.76
CA PHE A 27 -0.95 13.17 6.02
C PHE A 27 0.19 12.15 6.02
N SER A 28 1.14 12.26 5.09
CA SER A 28 2.31 11.39 5.07
C SER A 28 3.18 11.52 6.32
N LEU A 29 3.42 12.74 6.80
CA LEU A 29 4.23 12.96 8.00
C LEU A 29 3.53 12.38 9.24
N ILE A 30 2.26 12.72 9.44
CA ILE A 30 1.47 12.23 10.58
C ILE A 30 1.39 10.71 10.55
N SER A 31 1.13 10.14 9.38
CA SER A 31 0.98 8.69 9.26
C SER A 31 2.30 7.95 9.49
N SER A 32 3.41 8.51 9.02
CA SER A 32 4.74 7.95 9.24
C SER A 32 5.15 7.88 10.70
N PHE A 33 4.85 8.92 11.50
CA PHE A 33 5.28 8.98 12.90
C PHE A 33 4.32 8.32 13.88
N PHE A 34 3.01 8.31 13.58
CA PHE A 34 2.01 7.86 14.55
C PHE A 34 1.28 6.60 14.11
N LEU A 35 0.78 6.53 12.87
CA LEU A 35 -0.10 5.43 12.47
C LEU A 35 0.65 4.11 12.26
N ILE A 36 1.82 4.15 11.62
CA ILE A 36 2.56 2.93 11.28
C ILE A 36 3.03 2.19 12.55
N ASP A 37 3.51 2.95 13.53
CA ASP A 37 4.05 2.39 14.77
C ASP A 37 2.94 1.93 15.73
N LEU A 38 1.77 2.58 15.76
CA LEU A 38 0.64 2.15 16.62
C LEU A 38 -0.18 1.00 16.04
N LEU A 39 -0.46 1.02 14.74
CA LEU A 39 -1.42 0.07 14.13
C LEU A 39 -0.78 -1.27 13.76
N GLY A 40 0.55 -1.32 13.67
CA GLY A 40 1.25 -2.44 13.08
C GLY A 40 1.22 -2.40 11.56
N ARG A 41 2.17 -3.11 10.95
CA ARG A 41 2.53 -2.93 9.53
C ARG A 41 1.48 -3.52 8.61
N ARG A 42 0.93 -4.70 8.95
CA ARG A 42 -0.07 -5.38 8.12
C ARG A 42 -1.43 -4.68 8.18
N LYS A 43 -1.85 -4.25 9.38
CA LYS A 43 -3.13 -3.55 9.57
C LYS A 43 -3.10 -2.18 8.90
N SER A 44 -2.01 -1.42 9.04
CA SER A 44 -1.84 -0.13 8.36
C SER A 44 -1.94 -0.30 6.84
N LEU A 45 -1.29 -1.32 6.27
CA LEU A 45 -1.37 -1.62 4.84
C LEU A 45 -2.80 -1.96 4.39
N SER A 46 -3.50 -2.79 5.16
CA SER A 46 -4.87 -3.23 4.85
C SER A 46 -5.87 -2.07 4.91
N ILE A 47 -5.76 -1.21 5.92
CA ILE A 47 -6.59 0.00 6.07
C ILE A 47 -6.35 0.95 4.90
N GLY A 48 -5.08 1.22 4.57
CA GLY A 48 -4.72 2.11 3.46
C GLY A 48 -5.30 1.64 2.11
N ILE A 49 -5.12 0.35 1.79
CA ILE A 49 -5.66 -0.24 0.55
C ILE A 49 -7.19 -0.17 0.52
N THR A 50 -7.86 -0.44 1.65
CA THR A 50 -9.33 -0.40 1.74
C THR A 50 -9.85 1.01 1.52
N CYS A 51 -9.24 2.02 2.15
CA CYS A 51 -9.60 3.43 1.94
C CYS A 51 -9.42 3.83 0.47
N GLN A 52 -8.31 3.44 -0.16
CA GLN A 52 -8.07 3.74 -1.58
C GLN A 52 -9.06 3.03 -2.50
N MET A 53 -9.42 1.78 -2.21
CA MET A 53 -10.41 1.03 -2.98
C MET A 53 -11.77 1.74 -2.94
N LEU A 54 -12.24 2.12 -1.75
CA LEU A 54 -13.51 2.84 -1.59
C LEU A 54 -13.51 4.18 -2.34
N SER A 55 -12.41 4.95 -2.25
CA SER A 55 -12.28 6.20 -3.00
C SER A 55 -12.32 5.99 -4.52
N HIS A 56 -11.67 4.95 -5.05
CA HIS A 56 -11.71 4.67 -6.50
C HIS A 56 -13.11 4.26 -6.97
N ILE A 57 -13.82 3.45 -6.17
CA ILE A 57 -15.21 3.08 -6.48
C ILE A 57 -16.08 4.34 -6.51
N TYR A 58 -15.98 5.20 -5.49
CA TYR A 58 -16.74 6.44 -5.42
C TYR A 58 -16.46 7.36 -6.61
N ILE A 59 -15.18 7.61 -6.91
CA ILE A 59 -14.78 8.47 -8.04
C ILE A 59 -15.22 7.86 -9.38
N GLY A 60 -15.11 6.55 -9.55
CA GLY A 60 -15.57 5.85 -10.76
C GLY A 60 -17.08 6.00 -10.99
N VAL A 61 -17.88 5.81 -9.94
CA VAL A 61 -19.35 6.02 -10.00
C VAL A 61 -19.68 7.49 -10.26
N PHE A 62 -19.00 8.42 -9.58
CA PHE A 62 -19.18 9.85 -9.79
C PHE A 62 -18.90 10.26 -11.25
N VAL A 63 -17.79 9.80 -11.83
CA VAL A 63 -17.42 10.12 -13.22
C VAL A 63 -18.45 9.57 -14.20
N LYS A 64 -19.00 8.37 -13.94
CA LYS A 64 -20.08 7.81 -14.76
C LYS A 64 -21.33 8.69 -14.74
N VAL A 65 -21.79 9.08 -13.55
CA VAL A 65 -22.98 9.94 -13.38
C VAL A 65 -22.75 11.34 -13.99
N TYR A 66 -21.55 11.89 -13.85
CA TYR A 66 -21.16 13.17 -14.44
C TYR A 66 -21.17 13.17 -15.98
N GLN A 67 -20.95 12.01 -16.60
CA GLN A 67 -21.03 11.87 -18.06
C GLN A 67 -22.48 11.74 -18.56
N GLU A 68 -23.39 11.22 -17.74
CA GLU A 68 -24.80 10.98 -18.10
C GLU A 68 -25.69 12.22 -17.87
N GLY A 69 -25.23 13.24 -17.13
CA GLY A 69 -25.99 14.48 -16.94
C GLY A 69 -25.36 15.46 -15.94
N GLN A 70 -26.07 16.56 -15.66
CA GLN A 70 -25.61 17.54 -14.66
C GLN A 70 -25.73 16.99 -13.24
N VAL A 71 -24.61 17.01 -12.52
CA VAL A 71 -24.53 16.49 -11.15
C VAL A 71 -24.70 17.64 -10.16
N SER A 72 -25.37 17.36 -9.04
CA SER A 72 -25.51 18.32 -7.94
C SER A 72 -24.14 18.75 -7.43
N GLN A 73 -24.02 20.03 -7.06
CA GLN A 73 -22.81 20.63 -6.47
C GLN A 73 -22.30 19.82 -5.25
N SER A 74 -23.23 19.25 -4.48
CA SER A 74 -22.93 18.37 -3.33
C SER A 74 -22.14 17.11 -3.69
N ALA A 75 -22.41 16.52 -4.86
CA ALA A 75 -21.71 15.33 -5.33
C ALA A 75 -20.27 15.67 -5.76
N SER A 76 -20.07 16.84 -6.36
CA SER A 76 -18.73 17.33 -6.73
C SER A 76 -17.87 17.61 -5.50
N GLU A 77 -18.44 18.19 -4.44
CA GLU A 77 -17.75 18.39 -3.16
C GLU A 77 -17.35 17.05 -2.51
N ALA A 78 -18.25 16.06 -2.54
CA ALA A 78 -17.96 14.73 -2.05
C ALA A 78 -16.88 14.00 -2.88
N ALA A 79 -16.81 14.23 -4.19
CA ALA A 79 -15.71 13.73 -5.04
C ALA A 79 -14.36 14.33 -4.66
N ILE A 80 -14.33 15.62 -4.33
CA ILE A 80 -13.13 16.29 -3.82
C ILE A 80 -12.72 15.66 -2.47
N ALA A 81 -13.66 15.46 -1.54
CA ALA A 81 -13.39 14.80 -0.27
C ALA A 81 -12.84 13.37 -0.46
N ALA A 82 -13.40 12.60 -1.40
CA ALA A 82 -12.94 11.25 -1.72
C ALA A 82 -11.48 11.21 -2.21
N ILE A 83 -11.03 12.25 -2.92
CA ILE A 83 -9.63 12.40 -3.36
C ILE A 83 -8.70 12.66 -2.16
N PHE A 84 -9.12 13.45 -1.17
CA PHE A 84 -8.35 13.63 0.06
C PHE A 84 -8.28 12.34 0.89
N VAL A 85 -9.39 11.59 0.99
CA VAL A 85 -9.40 10.26 1.63
C VAL A 85 -8.48 9.29 0.90
N HIS A 86 -8.44 9.34 -0.44
CA HIS A 86 -7.51 8.55 -1.23
C HIS A 86 -6.06 8.89 -0.89
N ALA A 87 -5.72 10.17 -0.77
CA ALA A 87 -4.38 10.62 -0.41
C ALA A 87 -3.99 10.16 1.01
N PHE A 88 -4.92 10.21 1.95
CA PHE A 88 -4.73 9.68 3.30
C PHE A 88 -4.47 8.17 3.27
N GLY A 89 -5.30 7.39 2.57
CA GLY A 89 -5.09 5.94 2.43
C GLY A 89 -3.74 5.57 1.80
N TYR A 90 -3.29 6.35 0.81
CA TYR A 90 -1.96 6.20 0.22
C TYR A 90 -0.84 6.46 1.22
N ALA A 91 -0.96 7.53 2.02
CA ALA A 91 0.01 7.90 3.04
C ALA A 91 0.16 6.82 4.14
N VAL A 92 -0.96 6.25 4.60
CA VAL A 92 -1.01 5.23 5.65
C VAL A 92 -0.45 3.88 5.21
N GLY A 93 -0.80 3.48 3.99
CA GLY A 93 -0.47 2.15 3.48
C GLY A 93 0.70 2.17 2.52
N LEU A 94 0.39 2.49 1.26
CA LEU A 94 1.25 2.19 0.11
C LEU A 94 2.48 3.09 -0.02
N PHE A 95 2.53 4.23 0.67
CA PHE A 95 3.66 5.15 0.50
C PHE A 95 4.92 4.69 1.22
N ILE A 96 4.84 4.37 2.52
CA ILE A 96 6.03 4.10 3.35
C ILE A 96 6.27 2.59 3.46
N LEU A 97 5.21 1.80 3.66
CA LEU A 97 5.34 0.39 4.00
C LEU A 97 6.12 -0.44 2.96
N PRO A 98 5.93 -0.30 1.63
CA PRO A 98 6.70 -1.09 0.67
C PRO A 98 8.22 -0.87 0.75
N TYR A 99 8.65 0.35 1.09
CA TYR A 99 10.08 0.67 1.25
C TYR A 99 10.64 0.10 2.56
N VAL A 100 9.84 0.14 3.62
CA VAL A 100 10.19 -0.48 4.92
C VAL A 100 10.29 -2.00 4.76
N PHE A 101 9.27 -2.64 4.19
CA PHE A 101 9.28 -4.07 3.86
C PHE A 101 10.46 -4.44 2.94
N GLY A 102 10.77 -3.59 1.96
CA GLY A 102 11.94 -3.75 1.10
C GLY A 102 13.29 -3.65 1.81
N GLY A 103 13.36 -3.20 3.06
CA GLY A 103 14.56 -3.27 3.91
C GLY A 103 14.55 -4.46 4.88
N GLU A 104 13.38 -4.83 5.37
CA GLU A 104 13.21 -5.80 6.46
C GLU A 104 13.07 -7.25 5.99
N LEU A 105 12.46 -7.47 4.83
CA LEU A 105 12.21 -8.81 4.29
C LEU A 105 13.48 -9.50 3.80
N TRP A 106 14.49 -8.72 3.40
CA TRP A 106 15.70 -9.28 2.80
C TRP A 106 16.76 -9.59 3.86
N PRO A 107 17.36 -10.79 3.83
CA PRO A 107 18.47 -11.10 4.70
C PRO A 107 19.66 -10.20 4.39
N THR A 108 20.41 -9.81 5.42
CA THR A 108 21.45 -8.78 5.38
C THR A 108 22.46 -8.97 4.24
N ARG A 109 22.76 -10.23 3.86
CA ARG A 109 23.69 -10.57 2.77
C ARG A 109 23.22 -10.10 1.38
N ILE A 110 21.92 -10.18 1.08
CA ILE A 110 21.37 -9.88 -0.26
C ILE A 110 20.47 -8.65 -0.25
N ARG A 111 20.38 -7.92 0.87
CA ARG A 111 19.47 -6.79 1.05
C ARG A 111 19.64 -5.71 -0.02
N SER A 112 20.87 -5.35 -0.36
CA SER A 112 21.15 -4.34 -1.39
C SER A 112 20.68 -4.80 -2.78
N PHE A 113 20.93 -6.07 -3.13
CA PHE A 113 20.52 -6.65 -4.41
C PHE A 113 18.99 -6.81 -4.51
N GLY A 114 18.36 -7.39 -3.48
CA GLY A 114 16.91 -7.57 -3.43
C GLY A 114 16.16 -6.23 -3.42
N GLY A 115 16.69 -5.24 -2.70
CA GLY A 115 16.20 -3.86 -2.72
C GLY A 115 16.30 -3.23 -4.11
N ALA A 116 17.45 -3.37 -4.79
CA ALA A 116 17.63 -2.85 -6.15
C ALA A 116 16.64 -3.48 -7.14
N VAL A 117 16.51 -4.81 -7.13
CA VAL A 117 15.54 -5.53 -7.99
C VAL A 117 14.10 -5.08 -7.70
N GLY A 118 13.72 -4.97 -6.42
CA GLY A 118 12.40 -4.50 -6.03
C GLY A 118 12.10 -3.09 -6.53
N GLN A 119 13.08 -2.18 -6.43
CA GLN A 119 12.94 -0.82 -6.96
C GLN A 119 12.87 -0.79 -8.48
N THR A 120 13.68 -1.59 -9.19
CA THR A 120 13.60 -1.70 -10.65
C THR A 120 12.20 -2.11 -11.11
N PHE A 121 11.62 -3.15 -10.51
CA PHE A 121 10.26 -3.56 -10.84
C PHE A 121 9.22 -2.50 -10.45
N HIS A 122 9.38 -1.83 -9.31
CA HIS A 122 8.50 -0.75 -8.89
C HIS A 122 8.43 0.38 -9.95
N TRP A 123 9.58 0.88 -10.38
CA TRP A 123 9.66 1.93 -11.39
C TRP A 123 9.20 1.46 -12.77
N LEU A 124 9.50 0.21 -13.13
CA LEU A 124 9.05 -0.39 -14.39
C LEU A 124 7.52 -0.47 -14.46
N PHE A 125 6.86 -0.97 -13.41
CA PHE A 125 5.39 -1.06 -13.37
C PHE A 125 4.75 0.31 -13.30
N LEU A 126 5.34 1.25 -12.57
CA LEU A 126 4.87 2.63 -12.54
C LEU A 126 4.91 3.25 -13.95
N TYR A 127 6.01 3.07 -14.68
CA TYR A 127 6.14 3.51 -16.06
C TYR A 127 5.09 2.86 -16.97
N ALA A 128 4.94 1.53 -16.90
CA ALA A 128 3.98 0.79 -17.71
C ALA A 128 2.54 1.30 -17.49
N ILE A 129 2.14 1.50 -16.23
CA ILE A 129 0.82 2.04 -15.88
C ILE A 129 0.66 3.48 -16.41
N LYS A 130 1.67 4.34 -16.24
CA LYS A 130 1.60 5.73 -16.71
C LYS A 130 1.52 5.82 -18.23
N PHE A 131 2.21 4.93 -18.93
CA PHE A 131 2.16 4.84 -20.39
C PHE A 131 0.82 4.30 -20.89
N SER A 132 0.24 3.29 -20.22
CA SER A 132 -1.04 2.69 -20.64
C SER A 132 -2.27 3.51 -20.21
N LEU A 133 -2.15 4.36 -19.19
CA LEU A 133 -3.27 5.10 -18.61
C LEU A 133 -4.07 5.97 -19.62
N PRO A 134 -3.45 6.74 -20.54
CA PRO A 134 -4.19 7.53 -21.51
C PRO A 134 -5.04 6.66 -22.46
N SER A 135 -4.49 5.53 -22.92
CA SER A 135 -5.20 4.58 -23.77
C SER A 135 -6.34 3.87 -23.02
N LEU A 136 -6.13 3.55 -21.74
CA LEU A 136 -7.16 2.98 -20.90
C LEU A 136 -8.33 3.97 -20.70
N LEU A 137 -8.02 5.23 -20.39
CA LEU A 137 -9.02 6.28 -20.17
C LEU A 137 -9.87 6.54 -21.42
N SER A 138 -9.27 6.57 -22.62
CA SER A 138 -10.04 6.75 -23.86
C SER A 138 -10.95 5.55 -24.16
N SER A 139 -10.47 4.33 -23.92
CA SER A 139 -11.21 3.10 -24.24
C SER A 139 -12.34 2.81 -23.25
N THR A 140 -12.20 3.24 -21.99
CA THR A 140 -13.17 2.94 -20.91
C THR A 140 -14.02 4.14 -20.51
N HIS A 141 -14.13 5.15 -21.36
CA HIS A 141 -14.90 6.37 -21.11
C HIS A 141 -14.55 7.01 -19.76
N ASN A 142 -13.28 7.01 -19.36
CA ASN A 142 -12.76 7.47 -18.07
C ASN A 142 -13.25 6.73 -16.80
N TRP A 143 -14.54 6.42 -16.68
CA TRP A 143 -15.11 5.80 -15.47
C TRP A 143 -14.59 4.38 -15.24
N GLY A 144 -14.46 3.59 -16.31
CA GLY A 144 -14.03 2.19 -16.21
C GLY A 144 -12.59 2.04 -15.75
N ALA A 145 -11.72 3.03 -16.03
CA ALA A 145 -10.34 3.03 -15.54
C ALA A 145 -10.29 3.08 -14.00
N PHE A 146 -11.14 3.87 -13.34
CA PHE A 146 -11.18 3.95 -11.88
C PHE A 146 -11.66 2.63 -11.25
N ILE A 147 -12.66 1.97 -11.85
CA ILE A 147 -13.14 0.67 -11.39
C ILE A 147 -12.10 -0.43 -11.62
N PHE A 148 -11.35 -0.37 -12.73
CA PHE A 148 -10.22 -1.27 -12.97
C PHE A 148 -9.15 -1.18 -11.87
N PHE A 149 -8.76 0.04 -11.48
CA PHE A 149 -7.82 0.22 -10.36
C PHE A 149 -8.41 -0.20 -9.01
N ALA A 150 -9.72 -0.02 -8.79
CA ALA A 150 -10.38 -0.54 -7.59
C ALA A 150 -10.31 -2.08 -7.52
N GLY A 151 -10.47 -2.78 -8.66
CA GLY A 151 -10.27 -4.22 -8.75
C GLY A 151 -8.84 -4.64 -8.41
N TRP A 152 -7.85 -3.87 -8.86
CA TRP A 152 -6.45 -4.11 -8.48
C TRP A 152 -6.20 -3.90 -6.97
N CYS A 153 -6.85 -2.90 -6.36
CA CYS A 153 -6.82 -2.73 -4.90
C CYS A 153 -7.42 -3.94 -4.17
N LEU A 154 -8.49 -4.56 -4.69
CA LEU A 154 -9.07 -5.77 -4.09
C LEU A 154 -8.10 -6.96 -4.16
N ILE A 155 -7.45 -7.17 -5.31
CA ILE A 155 -6.42 -8.21 -5.48
C ILE A 155 -5.27 -7.96 -4.50
N ALA A 156 -4.82 -6.70 -4.39
CA ALA A 156 -3.80 -6.32 -3.43
C ALA A 156 -4.25 -6.61 -1.98
N LEU A 157 -5.49 -6.31 -1.61
CA LEU A 157 -6.01 -6.60 -0.27
C LEU A 157 -6.00 -8.10 0.05
N ILE A 158 -6.40 -8.94 -0.91
CA ILE A 158 -6.34 -10.40 -0.79
C ILE A 158 -4.88 -10.86 -0.62
N TYR A 159 -3.96 -10.31 -1.43
CA TYR A 159 -2.54 -10.59 -1.33
C TYR A 159 -1.98 -10.22 0.05
N VAL A 160 -2.30 -9.03 0.57
CA VAL A 160 -1.90 -8.61 1.92
C VAL A 160 -2.45 -9.54 3.00
N TYR A 161 -3.68 -10.01 2.84
CA TYR A 161 -4.30 -10.89 3.82
C TYR A 161 -3.64 -12.27 3.84
N LEU A 162 -3.29 -12.84 2.69
CA LEU A 162 -2.77 -14.21 2.56
C LEU A 162 -1.24 -14.30 2.71
N MET A 163 -0.50 -13.34 2.16
CA MET A 163 0.95 -13.47 1.94
C MET A 163 1.79 -12.67 2.92
N ILE A 164 1.25 -11.59 3.51
CA ILE A 164 2.03 -10.68 4.34
C ILE A 164 1.91 -11.08 5.81
N PRO A 165 2.99 -11.57 6.45
CA PRO A 165 3.01 -11.78 7.89
C PRO A 165 3.06 -10.45 8.65
N GLU A 166 2.65 -10.46 9.92
CA GLU A 166 2.88 -9.31 10.80
C GLU A 166 4.36 -9.30 11.19
N VAL A 167 5.11 -8.33 10.67
CA VAL A 167 6.55 -8.16 10.97
C VAL A 167 6.80 -7.06 12.00
N SER A 168 5.76 -6.55 12.65
CA SER A 168 5.88 -5.46 13.62
C SER A 168 6.47 -5.98 14.93
N GLY A 169 7.55 -5.35 15.41
CA GLY A 169 8.17 -5.65 16.70
C GLY A 169 9.11 -6.87 16.71
N LEU A 170 9.41 -7.45 15.54
CA LEU A 170 10.35 -8.57 15.42
C LEU A 170 11.77 -8.10 15.07
N SER A 171 12.77 -8.78 15.61
CA SER A 171 14.16 -8.65 15.21
C SER A 171 14.39 -9.21 13.80
N VAL A 172 15.50 -8.82 13.16
CA VAL A 172 15.84 -9.27 11.80
C VAL A 172 16.06 -10.78 11.77
N GLU A 173 16.56 -11.34 12.87
CA GLU A 173 16.82 -12.77 13.06
C GLU A 173 15.51 -13.58 13.18
N GLU A 174 14.52 -13.05 13.89
CA GLU A 174 13.18 -13.65 13.99
C GLU A 174 12.42 -13.59 12.66
N ILE A 175 12.63 -12.52 11.88
CA ILE A 175 12.08 -12.42 10.52
C ILE A 175 12.67 -13.51 9.62
N ASP A 176 13.98 -13.75 9.68
CA ASP A 176 14.63 -14.85 8.92
C ASP A 176 14.04 -16.21 9.32
N ALA A 177 13.75 -16.45 10.60
CA ALA A 177 13.13 -17.68 11.08
C ALA A 177 11.72 -17.91 10.49
N ILE A 178 10.93 -16.85 10.27
CA ILE A 178 9.60 -16.94 9.63
C ILE A 178 9.72 -17.42 8.17
N PHE A 179 10.78 -17.02 7.47
CA PHE A 179 11.00 -17.38 6.06
C PHE A 179 11.67 -18.74 5.85
N ARG A 180 12.11 -19.42 6.92
CA ARG A 180 12.69 -20.79 6.84
C ARG A 180 11.65 -21.89 6.61
N GLY A 181 10.37 -21.61 6.84
CA GLY A 181 9.25 -22.54 6.57
C GLY A 181 8.64 -22.38 5.17
N PRO A 182 7.65 -23.22 4.79
CA PRO A 182 6.88 -23.01 3.57
C PRO A 182 6.27 -21.60 3.55
N TRP A 183 6.38 -20.90 2.43
CA TRP A 183 5.90 -19.50 2.26
C TRP A 183 4.45 -19.25 2.68
N PHE A 184 3.57 -20.26 2.60
CA PHE A 184 2.19 -20.20 3.08
C PHE A 184 2.02 -20.24 4.62
N ASN A 185 3.01 -20.76 5.35
CA ASN A 185 2.98 -20.88 6.82
C ASN A 185 3.53 -19.64 7.55
N ALA A 186 4.09 -18.66 6.82
CA ALA A 186 4.52 -17.38 7.37
C ALA A 186 3.36 -16.63 8.05
N TYR A 187 2.14 -16.81 7.56
CA TYR A 187 0.91 -16.28 8.15
C TYR A 187 0.66 -16.76 9.60
N LYS A 188 1.05 -18.01 9.94
CA LYS A 188 0.78 -18.62 11.25
C LYS A 188 1.78 -18.23 12.33
N HIS A 189 3.01 -17.85 11.97
CA HIS A 189 4.12 -17.68 12.92
C HIS A 189 4.21 -16.27 13.54
N GLY A 190 3.46 -15.28 13.04
CA GLY A 190 3.43 -13.92 13.60
C GLY A 190 2.76 -13.76 14.98
N LYS A 191 2.44 -14.85 15.68
CA LYS A 191 1.80 -14.83 17.01
C LYS A 191 2.56 -15.59 18.10
N THR A 192 3.65 -16.27 17.77
CA THR A 192 4.44 -16.99 18.77
C THR A 192 5.81 -16.33 18.82
N PRO A 193 6.17 -15.62 19.91
CA PRO A 193 7.54 -15.19 20.08
C PRO A 193 8.36 -16.47 20.15
N VAL A 194 9.16 -16.74 19.12
CA VAL A 194 10.18 -17.78 19.22
C VAL A 194 11.22 -17.16 20.16
N ILE A 195 11.08 -17.46 21.45
CA ILE A 195 12.16 -17.26 22.41
C ILE A 195 13.33 -18.07 21.85
N VAL A 196 14.26 -17.38 21.20
CA VAL A 196 15.57 -17.93 20.84
C VAL A 196 16.17 -18.41 22.16
N GLY A 197 16.39 -19.72 22.27
CA GLY A 197 16.57 -20.48 23.52
C GLY A 197 17.43 -19.79 24.59
N SER A 198 17.03 -19.82 25.86
CA SER A 198 17.23 -20.99 26.74
C SER A 198 17.66 -22.26 26.00
N GLU A 199 18.91 -22.63 26.22
CA GLU A 199 19.52 -23.91 25.86
C GLU A 199 18.54 -25.08 25.99
N SER A 200 18.43 -25.88 24.93
CA SER A 200 17.90 -27.24 25.01
C SER A 200 19.08 -28.14 25.43
N PRO A 201 19.13 -28.67 26.66
CA PRO A 201 20.19 -29.58 27.06
C PRO A 201 19.87 -30.96 26.48
N ALA A 202 20.32 -31.21 25.25
CA ALA A 202 20.11 -32.53 24.63
C ALA A 202 21.22 -32.96 23.65
N ASP A 203 22.38 -32.32 23.62
CA ASP A 203 23.47 -32.73 22.71
C ASP A 203 24.87 -32.76 23.35
N GLU A 204 24.97 -33.30 24.56
CA GLU A 204 26.26 -33.45 25.25
C GLU A 204 26.57 -34.88 25.76
N SER A 205 25.94 -35.92 25.19
CA SER A 205 26.11 -37.31 25.69
C SER A 205 26.66 -38.34 24.70
N SER A 206 27.33 -37.96 23.60
CA SER A 206 27.82 -38.97 22.64
C SER A 206 29.27 -38.85 22.13
N CYS A 207 30.13 -38.06 22.78
CA CYS A 207 31.57 -38.10 22.52
C CYS A 207 32.38 -38.61 23.71
N GLU A 208 32.20 -39.89 24.04
CA GLU A 208 33.29 -40.76 24.49
C GLU A 208 33.17 -42.09 23.73
N PRO A 209 34.27 -42.57 23.16
CA PRO A 209 34.85 -43.76 23.75
C PRO A 209 36.38 -43.74 23.82
N ARG A 210 36.86 -44.02 25.04
CA ARG A 210 37.95 -44.92 25.45
C ARG A 210 39.05 -45.27 24.43
#